data_AF-A0A2M6GEV1-F1
#
_entry.id   AF-A0A2M6GEV1-F1
#
_cell.length_a   1.000
_cell.length_b   1.000
_cell.length_c   1.000
_cell.angle_alpha   90.00
_cell.angle_beta   90.00
_cell.angle_gamma   90.00
#
_symmetry.space_group_name_H-M   'P 1'
#
loop_
_entity.id
_entity.type
_entity.pdbx_description
1 polymer ?
#
loop_
_entity_poly.entity_id
_entity_poly.type
_entity_poly.pdbx_seq_one_letter_code
_entity_poly.pdbx_strand_id
1 'polypeptide(L)'
;MSSLRRLRVLAFLMKDAFKEFRKNDPLRFGSSTAFFTTFALPPILVILTNLLGFLYNADFISYQLIAKLQDMFGQRGATQLYTVLQNIQHIPTHWSYGLLGMLFLIFVSTTLFIVVQKSLNELWNIRPRKRKGIKKLVKNRAKSLAIILATGFLFLISLLSDSALSYIGNNLNQFMPTTTAFV
;
A
#
# COMPACT_ATOMS: atom_id res chain seq x y z
N MET A 1 37.00 -34.78 -2.57
CA MET A 1 36.86 -34.16 -3.92
C MET A 1 35.44 -33.74 -4.32
N SER A 2 34.39 -34.02 -3.54
CA SER A 2 33.00 -33.66 -3.88
C SER A 2 32.63 -32.19 -3.59
N SER A 3 33.22 -31.54 -2.57
CA SER A 3 32.89 -30.14 -2.21
C SER A 3 33.39 -29.12 -3.23
N LEU A 4 34.59 -29.33 -3.79
CA LEU A 4 35.19 -28.46 -4.81
C LEU A 4 34.36 -28.40 -6.12
N ARG A 5 33.75 -29.53 -6.51
CA ARG A 5 32.81 -29.56 -7.65
C ARG A 5 31.51 -28.79 -7.33
N ARG A 6 30.96 -28.95 -6.13
CA ARG A 6 29.74 -28.23 -5.70
C ARG A 6 29.94 -26.73 -5.66
N LEU A 7 31.08 -26.25 -5.14
CA LEU A 7 31.44 -24.83 -5.14
C LEU A 7 31.53 -24.24 -6.56
N ARG A 8 32.14 -24.98 -7.49
CA ARG A 8 32.25 -24.54 -8.89
C ARG A 8 30.90 -24.49 -9.59
N VAL A 9 30.01 -25.46 -9.31
CA VAL A 9 28.62 -25.45 -9.81
C VAL A 9 27.81 -24.30 -9.21
N LEU A 10 27.93 -24.06 -7.91
CA LEU A 10 27.23 -22.94 -7.25
C LEU A 10 27.69 -21.60 -7.84
N ALA A 11 29.00 -21.40 -8.02
CA ALA A 11 29.54 -20.19 -8.64
C ALA A 11 29.05 -20.01 -10.09
N PHE A 12 28.94 -21.10 -10.85
CA PHE A 12 28.38 -21.07 -12.20
C PHE A 12 26.90 -20.67 -12.20
N LEU A 13 26.08 -21.30 -11.35
CA LEU A 13 24.65 -20.98 -11.21
C LEU A 13 24.43 -19.55 -10.71
N MET A 14 25.25 -19.06 -9.77
CA MET A 14 25.18 -17.66 -9.32
C MET A 14 25.53 -16.69 -10.44
N LYS A 15 26.52 -17.02 -11.27
CA LYS A 15 26.92 -16.18 -12.41
C LYS A 15 25.80 -16.11 -13.46
N ASP A 16 25.16 -17.23 -13.77
CA ASP A 16 24.04 -17.30 -14.70
C ASP A 16 22.81 -16.56 -14.15
N ALA A 17 22.47 -16.79 -12.88
CA ALA A 17 21.39 -16.08 -12.21
C ALA A 17 21.63 -14.56 -12.19
N PHE A 18 22.86 -14.10 -11.93
CA PHE A 18 23.20 -12.68 -11.94
C PHE A 18 23.17 -12.07 -13.35
N LYS A 19 23.53 -12.85 -14.37
CA LYS A 19 23.44 -12.41 -15.77
C LYS A 19 21.97 -12.24 -16.19
N GLU A 20 21.11 -13.18 -15.84
CA GLU A 20 19.67 -13.10 -16.14
C GLU A 20 18.98 -12.00 -15.30
N PHE A 21 19.35 -11.87 -14.02
CA PHE A 21 18.88 -10.78 -13.15
C PHE A 21 19.18 -9.41 -13.78
N ARG A 22 20.42 -9.17 -14.23
CA ARG A 22 20.81 -7.89 -14.84
C ARG A 22 20.12 -7.64 -16.18
N LYS A 23 19.87 -8.70 -16.95
CA LYS A 23 19.14 -8.65 -18.23
C LYS A 23 17.67 -8.25 -18.05
N ASN A 24 17.07 -8.56 -16.90
CA ASN A 24 15.69 -8.18 -16.57
C ASN A 24 15.54 -6.76 -15.99
N ASP A 25 16.55 -5.89 -16.11
CA ASP A 25 16.54 -4.48 -15.69
C ASP A 25 15.80 -4.21 -14.35
N PRO A 26 16.27 -4.84 -13.25
CA PRO A 26 15.57 -4.85 -11.97
C PRO A 26 15.56 -3.46 -11.33
N LEU A 27 16.56 -2.64 -11.65
CA LEU A 27 16.63 -1.26 -11.18
C LEU A 27 15.50 -0.41 -11.77
N ARG A 28 15.19 -0.57 -13.06
CA ARG A 28 14.06 0.13 -13.69
C ARG A 28 12.72 -0.30 -13.10
N PHE A 29 12.51 -1.59 -12.82
CA PHE A 29 11.29 -2.05 -12.17
C PHE A 29 11.18 -1.55 -10.72
N GLY A 30 12.27 -1.59 -9.95
CA GLY A 30 12.30 -1.09 -8.58
C GLY A 30 12.06 0.41 -8.49
N SER A 31 12.81 1.20 -9.27
CA SER A 31 12.71 2.67 -9.29
C SER A 31 11.35 3.15 -9.77
N SER A 32 10.79 2.59 -10.84
CA SER A 32 9.45 2.95 -11.31
C SER A 32 8.39 2.62 -10.25
N THR A 33 8.45 1.44 -9.65
CA THR A 33 7.49 1.05 -8.60
C THR A 33 7.59 1.98 -7.39
N ALA A 34 8.80 2.33 -6.95
CA ALA A 34 9.01 3.27 -5.85
C ALA A 34 8.45 4.66 -6.18
N PHE A 35 8.77 5.21 -7.35
CA PHE A 35 8.26 6.50 -7.81
C PHE A 35 6.73 6.51 -7.83
N PHE A 36 6.10 5.56 -8.50
CA PHE A 36 4.64 5.49 -8.56
C PHE A 36 4.01 5.22 -7.19
N THR A 37 4.70 4.55 -6.27
CA THR A 37 4.21 4.34 -4.91
C THR A 37 4.19 5.65 -4.14
N THR A 38 5.29 6.42 -4.15
CA THR A 38 5.38 7.71 -3.47
C THR A 38 4.26 8.67 -3.89
N PHE A 39 3.91 8.71 -5.18
CA PHE A 39 2.83 9.57 -5.68
C PHE A 39 1.42 8.97 -5.49
N ALA A 40 1.28 7.65 -5.45
CA ALA A 40 -0.02 7.00 -5.28
C ALA A 40 -0.46 6.93 -3.82
N LEU A 41 0.47 6.93 -2.87
CA LEU A 41 0.19 6.70 -1.45
C LEU A 41 -0.76 7.76 -0.86
N PRO A 42 -0.52 9.09 -1.02
CA PRO A 42 -1.47 10.07 -0.50
C PRO A 42 -2.89 9.96 -1.10
N PRO A 43 -3.07 9.83 -2.43
CA PRO A 43 -4.38 9.55 -3.02
C PRO A 43 -5.06 8.29 -2.48
N ILE A 44 -4.31 7.21 -2.24
CA ILE A 44 -4.85 5.98 -1.64
C ILE A 44 -5.37 6.27 -0.24
N LEU A 45 -4.61 6.99 0.59
CA LEU A 45 -5.06 7.37 1.92
C LEU A 45 -6.31 8.25 1.88
N VAL A 46 -6.40 9.19 0.96
CA VAL A 46 -7.61 10.03 0.79
C VAL A 46 -8.82 9.17 0.40
N ILE A 47 -8.65 8.21 -0.51
CA ILE A 47 -9.73 7.29 -0.89
C ILE A 47 -10.17 6.46 0.33
N LEU A 48 -9.22 5.92 1.09
CA LEU A 48 -9.51 5.10 2.27
C LEU A 48 -10.17 5.91 3.38
N THR A 49 -9.66 7.09 3.71
CA THR A 49 -10.22 7.98 4.74
C THR A 49 -11.64 8.42 4.40
N ASN A 50 -11.93 8.77 3.15
CA ASN A 50 -13.30 9.09 2.74
C ASN A 50 -14.22 7.86 2.81
N LEU A 51 -13.76 6.70 2.34
CA LEU A 51 -14.58 5.50 2.28
C LEU A 51 -14.89 4.94 3.67
N LEU A 52 -13.90 4.92 4.56
CA LEU A 52 -14.02 4.44 5.94
C LEU A 52 -14.63 5.51 6.86
N GLY A 53 -14.38 6.78 6.58
CA GLY A 53 -14.97 7.94 7.25
C GLY A 53 -16.48 8.10 6.98
N PHE A 54 -17.05 7.32 6.06
CA PHE A 54 -18.49 7.17 5.93
C PHE A 54 -19.07 6.26 7.04
N LEU A 55 -18.29 5.29 7.51
CA LEU A 55 -18.71 4.33 8.55
C LEU A 55 -18.34 4.81 9.97
N TYR A 56 -17.23 5.53 10.09
CA TYR A 56 -16.66 6.06 11.33
C TYR A 56 -16.24 7.53 11.17
N ASN A 57 -15.67 8.16 12.20
CA ASN A 57 -15.13 9.52 12.08
C ASN A 57 -13.87 9.54 11.19
N ALA A 58 -13.84 10.44 10.20
CA ALA A 58 -12.74 10.54 9.22
C ALA A 58 -11.39 10.94 9.84
N ASP A 59 -11.39 11.77 10.89
CA ASP A 59 -10.17 12.17 11.60
C ASP A 59 -9.57 10.98 12.35
N PHE A 60 -10.42 10.18 13.00
CA PHE A 60 -10.00 8.95 13.68
C PHE A 60 -9.36 7.96 12.69
N ILE A 61 -9.98 7.72 11.53
CA ILE A 61 -9.41 6.86 10.50
C ILE A 61 -8.08 7.41 9.98
N SER A 62 -8.01 8.73 9.74
CA SER A 62 -6.79 9.40 9.26
C SER A 62 -5.64 9.22 10.24
N TYR A 63 -5.90 9.44 11.53
CA TYR A 63 -4.93 9.23 12.61
C TYR A 63 -4.43 7.78 12.65
N GLN A 64 -5.35 6.81 12.62
CA GLN A 64 -5.00 5.39 12.69
C GLN A 64 -4.19 4.91 11.47
N LEU A 65 -4.54 5.38 10.26
CA LEU A 65 -3.78 5.05 9.05
C LEU A 65 -2.34 5.58 9.15
N ILE A 66 -2.20 6.81 9.63
CA ILE A 66 -0.89 7.46 9.77
C ILE A 66 -0.06 6.81 10.88
N ALA A 67 -0.69 6.40 11.99
CA ALA A 67 -0.02 5.63 13.03
C ALA A 67 0.54 4.30 12.50
N LYS A 68 -0.24 3.52 11.73
CA LYS A 68 0.29 2.29 11.11
C LYS A 68 1.41 2.57 10.11
N LEU A 69 1.32 3.67 9.37
CA LEU A 69 2.40 4.07 8.46
C LEU A 69 3.66 4.51 9.21
N GLN A 70 3.52 5.13 10.38
CA GLN A 70 4.64 5.49 11.25
C GLN A 70 5.39 4.26 11.74
N ASP A 71 4.68 3.19 12.10
CA ASP A 71 5.31 1.93 12.52
C ASP A 71 6.11 1.27 11.39
N MET A 72 5.68 1.45 10.13
CA MET A 72 6.32 0.85 8.96
C MET A 72 7.46 1.71 8.36
N PHE A 73 7.27 3.02 8.30
CA PHE A 73 8.14 3.96 7.58
C PHE A 73 8.90 4.93 8.49
N GLY A 74 8.64 4.88 9.80
CA GLY A 74 9.17 5.83 10.77
C GLY A 74 8.43 7.17 10.75
N GLN A 75 8.69 7.96 11.80
CA GLN A 75 7.97 9.20 12.06
C GLN A 75 8.10 10.22 10.93
N ARG A 76 9.31 10.42 10.37
CA ARG A 76 9.55 11.42 9.31
C ARG A 76 8.70 11.16 8.06
N GLY A 77 8.60 9.90 7.62
CA GLY A 77 7.79 9.53 6.46
C GLY A 77 6.29 9.71 6.71
N ALA A 78 5.84 9.29 7.90
CA ALA A 78 4.43 9.43 8.29
C ALA A 78 3.99 10.90 8.40
N THR A 79 4.83 11.78 8.98
CA THR A 79 4.51 13.21 9.08
C THR A 79 4.34 13.86 7.70
N GLN A 80 5.18 13.51 6.72
CA GLN A 80 5.03 14.02 5.35
C GLN A 80 3.69 13.61 4.74
N LEU A 81 3.30 12.34 4.91
CA LEU A 81 2.02 11.83 4.40
C LEU A 81 0.83 12.47 5.11
N TYR A 82 0.93 12.70 6.42
CA TYR A 82 -0.09 13.38 7.22
C TYR A 82 -0.33 14.80 6.70
N THR A 83 0.74 15.57 6.48
CA THR A 83 0.62 16.94 5.94
C THR A 83 -0.07 16.96 4.58
N VAL A 84 0.29 16.04 3.67
CA VAL A 84 -0.37 15.94 2.36
C VAL A 84 -1.85 15.59 2.52
N LEU A 85 -2.19 14.66 3.42
CA LEU A 85 -3.57 14.26 3.68
C LEU A 85 -4.41 15.43 4.21
N GLN A 86 -3.90 16.16 5.22
CA GLN A 86 -4.59 17.32 5.79
C GLN A 86 -4.82 18.41 4.74
N ASN A 87 -3.84 18.68 3.89
CA ASN A 87 -3.96 19.69 2.85
C ASN A 87 -5.08 19.36 1.84
N ILE A 88 -5.33 18.07 1.56
CA ILE A 88 -6.37 17.65 0.62
C ILE A 88 -7.77 17.74 1.26
N GLN A 89 -7.91 17.47 2.55
CA GLN A 89 -9.20 17.51 3.26
C GLN A 89 -9.75 18.93 3.44
N HIS A 90 -8.88 19.94 3.53
CA HIS A 90 -9.27 21.34 3.78
C HIS A 90 -9.63 22.12 2.50
N ILE A 91 -9.74 21.48 1.33
CA ILE A 91 -10.02 22.20 0.07
C ILE A 91 -11.54 22.39 -0.08
N PRO A 92 -12.10 23.60 0.14
CA PRO A 92 -13.50 23.86 -0.13
C PRO A 92 -13.74 23.70 -1.63
N THR A 93 -14.54 22.71 -2.00
CA THR A 93 -14.83 22.42 -3.41
C THR A 93 -16.33 22.38 -3.64
N HIS A 94 -16.78 23.10 -4.67
CA HIS A 94 -18.11 22.82 -5.23
C HIS A 94 -18.17 21.34 -5.65
N TRP A 95 -19.34 20.73 -5.53
CA TRP A 95 -19.57 19.30 -5.81
C TRP A 95 -18.94 18.81 -7.12
N SER A 96 -18.99 19.63 -8.17
CA SER A 96 -18.38 19.35 -9.49
C SER A 96 -16.85 19.20 -9.44
N TYR A 97 -16.15 20.06 -8.71
CA TYR A 97 -14.70 19.98 -8.55
C TYR A 97 -14.29 18.82 -7.64
N GLY A 98 -15.10 18.52 -6.62
CA GLY A 98 -14.90 17.36 -5.75
C GLY A 98 -14.95 16.03 -6.54
N LEU A 99 -15.92 15.89 -7.44
CA LEU A 99 -16.03 14.70 -8.31
C LEU A 99 -14.83 14.56 -9.25
N LEU A 100 -14.39 15.67 -9.86
CA LEU A 100 -13.22 15.66 -10.75
C LEU A 100 -11.94 15.29 -9.99
N GLY A 101 -11.75 15.85 -8.79
CA GLY A 101 -10.66 15.52 -7.88
C GLY A 101 -10.68 14.04 -7.51
N MET A 102 -11.83 13.49 -7.13
CA MET A 102 -11.97 12.07 -6.80
C MET A 102 -11.60 11.16 -7.98
N LEU A 103 -12.05 11.49 -9.20
CA LEU A 103 -11.67 10.75 -10.41
C LEU A 103 -10.16 10.83 -10.66
N PHE A 104 -9.55 11.98 -10.42
CA PHE A 104 -8.10 12.15 -10.53
C PHE A 104 -7.35 11.30 -9.50
N LEU A 105 -7.78 11.28 -8.23
CA LEU A 105 -7.17 10.46 -7.18
C LEU A 105 -7.29 8.96 -7.50
N ILE A 106 -8.45 8.52 -8.00
CA ILE A 106 -8.66 7.15 -8.49
C ILE A 106 -7.71 6.85 -9.65
N PHE A 107 -7.55 7.79 -10.58
CA PHE A 107 -6.66 7.62 -11.72
C PHE A 107 -5.20 7.44 -11.27
N VAL A 108 -4.70 8.30 -10.38
CA VAL A 108 -3.32 8.25 -9.88
C VAL A 108 -3.08 6.99 -9.06
N SER A 109 -3.95 6.69 -8.08
CA SER A 109 -3.82 5.53 -7.20
C SER A 109 -3.82 4.20 -7.97
N THR A 110 -4.72 4.04 -8.95
CA THR A 110 -4.78 2.80 -9.75
C THR A 110 -3.62 2.65 -10.73
N THR A 111 -2.92 3.74 -11.06
CA THR A 111 -1.76 3.70 -11.96
C THR A 111 -0.60 2.91 -11.36
N LEU A 112 -0.38 2.99 -10.03
CA LEU A 112 0.61 2.18 -9.34
C LEU A 112 0.42 0.68 -9.62
N PHE A 113 -0.79 0.17 -9.44
CA PHE A 113 -1.08 -1.24 -9.65
C PHE A 113 -0.93 -1.67 -11.11
N ILE A 114 -1.23 -0.78 -12.05
CA ILE A 114 -0.96 -1.03 -13.48
C ILE A 114 0.54 -1.16 -13.72
N VAL A 115 1.36 -0.30 -13.11
CA VAL A 115 2.82 -0.35 -13.22
C VAL A 115 3.36 -1.63 -12.62
N VAL A 116 2.95 -1.99 -11.39
CA VAL A 116 3.34 -3.25 -10.74
C VAL A 116 2.95 -4.45 -11.60
N GLN A 117 1.71 -4.51 -12.09
CA GLN A 117 1.25 -5.60 -12.94
C GLN A 117 2.04 -5.67 -14.25
N LYS A 118 2.39 -4.52 -14.84
CA LYS A 118 3.18 -4.46 -16.07
C LYS A 118 4.61 -4.96 -15.83
N SER A 119 5.24 -4.51 -14.76
CA SER A 119 6.60 -4.94 -14.37
C SER A 119 6.63 -6.46 -14.13
N LEU A 120 5.64 -7.01 -13.43
CA LEU A 120 5.51 -8.45 -13.21
C LEU A 120 5.30 -9.23 -14.52
N ASN A 121 4.40 -8.76 -15.39
CA ASN A 121 4.19 -9.39 -16.69
C ASN A 121 5.45 -9.38 -17.55
N GLU A 122 6.23 -8.30 -17.51
CA GLU A 122 7.49 -8.19 -18.25
C GLU A 122 8.54 -9.14 -17.67
N LEU A 123 8.65 -9.24 -16.35
CA LEU A 123 9.52 -10.20 -15.68
C LEU A 123 9.19 -11.67 -16.03
N TRP A 124 7.89 -12.02 -16.07
CA TRP A 124 7.44 -13.36 -16.46
C TRP A 124 7.32 -13.56 -17.98
N ASN A 125 7.76 -12.59 -18.79
CA ASN A 125 7.67 -12.61 -20.24
C ASN A 125 6.25 -12.91 -20.78
N ILE A 126 5.24 -12.55 -20.00
CA ILE A 126 3.83 -12.70 -20.35
C ILE A 126 3.55 -11.66 -21.42
N ARG A 127 3.17 -12.09 -22.62
CA ARG A 127 2.76 -11.19 -23.71
C ARG A 127 1.28 -10.88 -23.54
N PRO A 128 0.88 -9.75 -22.93
CA PRO A 128 -0.53 -9.42 -22.78
C PRO A 128 -1.13 -9.28 -24.19
N ARG A 129 -2.18 -10.05 -24.48
CA ARG A 129 -2.93 -9.96 -25.73
C ARG A 129 -3.31 -8.49 -25.96
N LYS A 130 -2.91 -7.92 -27.11
CA LYS A 130 -3.18 -6.54 -27.55
C LYS A 130 -4.68 -6.32 -27.79
N ARG A 131 -5.51 -6.48 -26.78
CA ARG A 131 -6.88 -5.96 -26.77
C ARG A 131 -6.79 -4.50 -26.32
N LYS A 132 -6.69 -3.57 -27.27
CA LYS A 132 -6.80 -2.14 -27.03
C LYS A 132 -8.29 -1.79 -26.92
N GLY A 133 -8.70 -1.01 -25.91
CA GLY A 133 -10.08 -0.56 -25.78
C GLY A 133 -10.42 -0.02 -24.39
N ILE A 134 -11.32 0.97 -24.32
CA ILE A 134 -11.76 1.65 -23.09
C ILE A 134 -12.30 0.62 -22.07
N LYS A 135 -13.05 -0.39 -22.52
CA LYS A 135 -13.59 -1.46 -21.66
C LYS A 135 -12.50 -2.23 -20.89
N LYS A 136 -11.34 -2.48 -21.51
CA LYS A 136 -10.21 -3.15 -20.84
C LYS A 136 -9.53 -2.22 -19.84
N LEU A 137 -9.39 -0.94 -20.17
CA LEU A 137 -8.85 0.07 -19.27
C LEU A 137 -9.70 0.19 -18.00
N VAL A 138 -11.02 0.32 -18.17
CA VAL A 138 -11.97 0.38 -17.05
C VAL A 138 -11.92 -0.89 -16.22
N LYS A 139 -11.92 -2.08 -16.83
CA LYS A 139 -11.81 -3.35 -16.11
C LYS A 139 -10.51 -3.49 -15.32
N ASN A 140 -9.38 -3.03 -15.88
CA ASN A 140 -8.10 -3.06 -15.18
C ASN A 140 -8.11 -2.10 -13.98
N ARG A 141 -8.62 -0.88 -14.14
CA ARG A 141 -8.74 0.08 -13.03
C ARG A 141 -9.71 -0.41 -11.95
N ALA A 142 -10.81 -1.07 -12.33
CA ALA A 142 -11.75 -1.67 -11.38
C ALA A 142 -11.08 -2.76 -10.52
N LYS A 143 -10.18 -3.57 -11.11
CA LYS A 143 -9.38 -4.54 -10.32
C LYS A 143 -8.46 -3.85 -9.33
N SER A 144 -7.75 -2.80 -9.77
CA SER A 144 -6.87 -2.03 -8.89
C SER A 144 -7.65 -1.35 -7.76
N LEU A 145 -8.84 -0.80 -8.06
CA LEU A 145 -9.74 -0.27 -7.05
C LEU A 145 -10.20 -1.35 -6.06
N ALA A 146 -10.57 -2.55 -6.55
CA ALA A 146 -10.95 -3.65 -5.67
C ALA A 146 -9.81 -4.03 -4.70
N ILE A 147 -8.55 -3.97 -5.13
CA ILE A 147 -7.40 -4.19 -4.24
C ILE A 147 -7.33 -3.09 -3.18
N ILE A 148 -7.48 -1.82 -3.55
CA ILE A 148 -7.49 -0.70 -2.59
C ILE A 148 -8.61 -0.86 -1.56
N LEU A 149 -9.81 -1.22 -2.01
CA LEU A 149 -10.97 -1.45 -1.15
C LEU A 149 -10.75 -2.64 -0.21
N ALA A 150 -10.19 -3.75 -0.72
CA ALA A 150 -9.85 -4.91 0.08
C ALA A 150 -8.82 -4.55 1.17
N THR A 151 -7.81 -3.74 0.84
CA THR A 151 -6.84 -3.24 1.82
C THR A 151 -7.51 -2.38 2.89
N GLY A 152 -8.43 -1.49 2.50
CA GLY A 152 -9.21 -0.69 3.45
C GLY A 152 -10.06 -1.54 4.39
N PHE A 153 -10.68 -2.59 3.86
CA PHE A 153 -11.46 -3.54 4.65
C PHE A 153 -10.58 -4.34 5.63
N LEU A 154 -9.41 -4.82 5.18
CA LEU A 154 -8.44 -5.48 6.07
C LEU A 154 -7.96 -4.54 7.17
N PHE A 155 -7.76 -3.26 6.84
CA PHE A 155 -7.41 -2.24 7.82
C PHE A 155 -8.52 -2.04 8.87
N LEU A 156 -9.79 -2.00 8.47
CA LEU A 156 -10.91 -1.96 9.42
C LEU A 156 -10.92 -3.17 10.36
N ILE A 157 -10.73 -4.38 9.83
CA ILE A 157 -10.63 -5.59 10.65
C ILE A 157 -9.50 -5.43 11.67
N SER A 158 -8.35 -4.91 11.25
CA SER A 158 -7.24 -4.65 12.17
C SER A 158 -7.62 -3.68 13.29
N LEU A 159 -8.35 -2.59 12.98
CA LEU A 159 -8.79 -1.64 14.00
C LEU A 159 -9.82 -2.23 14.98
N LEU A 160 -10.72 -3.07 14.48
CA LEU A 160 -11.68 -3.78 15.32
C LEU A 160 -10.97 -4.76 16.25
N SER A 161 -9.93 -5.44 15.76
CA SER A 161 -9.07 -6.29 16.60
C SER A 161 -8.35 -5.47 17.67
N ASP A 162 -7.74 -4.34 17.30
CA ASP A 162 -7.03 -3.46 18.25
C ASP A 162 -8.00 -2.94 19.35
N SER A 163 -9.21 -2.56 18.94
CA SER A 163 -10.27 -2.08 19.86
C SER A 163 -10.79 -3.20 20.78
N ALA A 164 -11.01 -4.40 20.23
CA ALA A 164 -11.45 -5.56 21.00
C ALA A 164 -10.40 -5.97 22.04
N LEU A 165 -9.11 -5.98 21.66
CA LEU A 165 -8.00 -6.23 22.58
C LEU A 165 -7.94 -5.18 23.69
N SER A 166 -8.09 -3.90 23.37
CA SER A 166 -8.13 -2.82 24.37
C SER A 166 -9.30 -2.96 25.34
N TYR A 167 -10.50 -3.31 24.84
CA TYR A 167 -11.68 -3.53 25.67
C TYR A 167 -11.49 -4.69 26.65
N ILE A 168 -10.93 -5.82 26.17
CA ILE A 168 -10.63 -6.98 27.03
C ILE A 168 -9.56 -6.62 28.07
N GLY A 169 -8.47 -5.96 27.66
CA GLY A 169 -7.39 -5.55 28.55
C GLY A 169 -7.85 -4.60 29.66
N ASN A 170 -8.71 -3.63 29.35
CA ASN A 170 -9.25 -2.70 30.34
C ASN A 170 -10.18 -3.39 31.36
N ASN A 171 -10.97 -4.37 30.92
CA ASN A 171 -11.80 -5.16 31.83
C ASN A 171 -10.96 -6.09 32.72
N LEU A 172 -9.86 -6.66 32.21
CA LEU A 172 -8.94 -7.47 33.02
C LEU A 172 -8.20 -6.64 34.09
N ASN A 173 -7.83 -5.40 33.76
CA ASN A 173 -7.22 -4.47 34.73
C ASN A 173 -8.17 -4.09 35.89
N GLN A 174 -9.49 -4.15 35.70
CA GLN A 174 -10.44 -3.98 36.81
C GLN A 174 -10.47 -5.17 37.77
N PHE A 175 -10.14 -6.38 37.32
CA PHE A 175 -10.12 -7.59 38.16
C PHE A 175 -8.75 -7.88 38.80
N MET A 176 -7.67 -7.22 38.36
CA MET A 176 -6.34 -7.32 38.97
C MET A 176 -5.73 -5.94 39.24
N PRO A 177 -6.09 -5.25 40.34
CA PRO A 177 -5.53 -3.94 40.70
C PRO A 177 -4.07 -3.94 41.20
N THR A 178 -3.33 -5.04 41.08
CA THR A 178 -2.03 -5.18 41.76
C THR A 178 -1.03 -6.00 40.96
N THR A 179 -0.09 -5.32 40.26
CA THR A 179 1.34 -5.71 40.24
C THR A 179 2.33 -4.72 39.58
N THR A 180 1.96 -3.47 39.27
CA THR A 180 2.93 -2.50 38.70
C THR A 180 3.38 -1.40 39.67
N ALA A 181 3.31 -1.63 40.98
CA ALA A 181 3.93 -0.74 41.97
C ALA A 181 5.45 -0.92 42.12
N PHE A 182 6.07 -1.89 41.44
CA PHE A 182 7.52 -2.05 41.45
C PHE A 182 8.01 -2.52 40.08
N VAL A 183 8.58 -1.58 39.32
CA VAL A 183 9.82 -1.61 38.51
C VAL A 183 9.75 -0.48 37.48
#